data_AF-A0A0Q4BC48-F1
#
_entry.id   AF-A0A0Q4BC48-F1
#
_cell.length_a   1.000
_cell.length_b   1.000
_cell.length_c   1.000
_cell.angle_alpha   90.00
_cell.angle_beta   90.00
_cell.angle_gamma   90.00
#
_symmetry.space_group_name_H-M   'P 1'
#
loop_
_entity.id
_entity.type
_entity.pdbx_description
1 polymer ?
#
loop_
_entity_poly.entity_id
_entity_poly.type
_entity_poly.pdbx_seq_one_letter_code
_entity_poly.pdbx_strand_id
1 'polypeptide(L)'
;MSLAEEVGGLLRSRGRTIALAESCTGGLLGAMLTSVPGSSDYFLASFVTYSNQAKVDALGVHDSVLASHGAVSAECAAEMALGARRAGRADIGLSIT
;
A
#
# COMPACT_ATOMS: atom_id res chain seq x y z
N MET A 1 -23.61 -0.11 -0.72
CA MET A 1 -22.32 -0.39 -0.07
C MET A 1 -21.24 -0.27 -1.12
N SER A 2 -20.28 0.62 -0.91
CA SER A 2 -19.11 0.80 -1.78
C SER A 2 -18.10 -0.32 -1.58
N LEU A 3 -17.14 -0.46 -2.50
CA LEU A 3 -16.07 -1.44 -2.36
C LEU A 3 -15.22 -1.19 -1.10
N ALA A 4 -14.97 0.08 -0.75
CA ALA A 4 -14.21 0.43 0.45
C ALA A 4 -14.94 0.04 1.74
N GLU A 5 -16.27 0.19 1.77
CA GLU A 5 -17.09 -0.26 2.91
C GLU A 5 -17.02 -1.79 3.08
N GLU A 6 -17.13 -2.54 1.98
CA GLU A 6 -17.04 -4.00 2.00
C GLU A 6 -15.66 -4.49 2.46
N VAL A 7 -14.58 -3.94 1.88
CA VAL A 7 -13.21 -4.27 2.26
C VAL A 7 -12.95 -3.93 3.73
N GLY A 8 -13.40 -2.76 4.19
CA GLY A 8 -13.28 -2.36 5.59
C GLY A 8 -14.02 -3.31 6.53
N GLY A 9 -15.22 -3.76 6.16
CA GLY A 9 -15.98 -4.76 6.92
C GLY A 9 -15.26 -6.12 7.00
N LEU A 10 -14.67 -6.57 5.89
CA LEU A 10 -13.92 -7.84 5.84
C LEU A 10 -12.62 -7.79 6.66
N LEU A 11 -11.95 -6.64 6.71
CA LEU A 11 -10.74 -6.43 7.52
C LEU A 11 -11.09 -6.42 9.01
N ARG A 12 -12.11 -5.65 9.42
CA ARG A 12 -12.55 -5.59 10.82
C ARG A 12 -13.03 -6.94 11.34
N SER A 13 -13.88 -7.63 10.58
CA SER A 13 -14.39 -8.96 10.97
C SER A 13 -13.31 -10.01 11.15
N ARG A 14 -12.14 -9.83 10.51
CA ARG A 14 -10.98 -10.71 10.66
C ARG A 14 -9.90 -10.17 11.61
N GLY A 15 -10.10 -9.00 12.20
CA GLY A 15 -9.10 -8.32 13.03
C GLY A 15 -7.79 -8.08 12.29
N ARG A 16 -7.86 -7.74 10.99
CA ARG A 16 -6.69 -7.51 10.13
C ARG A 16 -6.53 -6.05 9.79
N THR A 17 -5.27 -5.64 9.67
CA THR A 17 -4.86 -4.29 9.31
C THR A 17 -4.20 -4.24 7.93
N ILE A 18 -4.24 -3.08 7.28
CA ILE A 18 -3.68 -2.84 5.95
C ILE A 18 -2.85 -1.55 5.93
N ALA A 19 -1.73 -1.60 5.21
CA ALA A 19 -0.95 -0.45 4.81
C ALA A 19 -0.79 -0.42 3.27
N LEU A 20 -0.67 0.78 2.70
CA LEU A 20 -0.64 0.98 1.25
C LEU A 20 0.68 1.57 0.76
N ALA A 21 1.08 1.21 -0.45
CA ALA A 21 2.10 1.91 -1.24
C ALA A 21 1.51 2.32 -2.60
N GLU A 22 1.51 3.62 -2.91
CA GLU A 22 0.89 4.17 -4.10
C GLU A 22 1.92 4.91 -4.96
N SER A 23 1.97 4.59 -6.26
CA SER A 23 2.70 5.35 -7.27
C SER A 23 1.70 6.14 -8.12
N CYS A 24 1.21 5.57 -9.21
CA CYS A 24 0.37 6.26 -10.21
C CYS A 24 -1.00 6.75 -9.69
N THR A 25 -1.50 6.21 -8.57
CA THR A 25 -2.74 6.67 -7.95
C THR A 25 -2.57 7.87 -7.03
N GLY A 26 -1.34 8.22 -6.63
CA GLY A 26 -1.06 9.45 -5.89
C GLY A 26 -1.80 9.60 -4.54
N GLY A 27 -2.24 8.51 -3.91
CA GLY A 27 -2.98 8.55 -2.64
C GLY A 27 -4.49 8.35 -2.76
N LEU A 28 -5.03 8.18 -3.97
CA LEU A 28 -6.47 8.02 -4.19
C LEU A 28 -7.04 6.75 -3.54
N LEU A 29 -6.26 5.67 -3.42
CA LEU A 29 -6.73 4.47 -2.74
C LEU A 29 -6.79 4.69 -1.22
N GLY A 30 -5.76 5.32 -0.65
CA GLY A 30 -5.78 5.74 0.75
C GLY A 30 -6.98 6.65 1.06
N ALA A 31 -7.24 7.65 0.21
CA ALA A 31 -8.40 8.53 0.35
C ALA A 31 -9.74 7.77 0.28
N MET A 32 -9.83 6.76 -0.59
CA MET A 32 -11.01 5.91 -0.68
C MET A 32 -11.24 5.11 0.61
N LEU A 33 -10.20 4.52 1.19
CA LEU A 33 -10.32 3.78 2.46
C LEU A 33 -10.65 4.70 3.63
N THR A 34 -10.03 5.88 3.72
CA THR A 34 -10.28 6.83 4.82
C THR A 34 -11.63 7.52 4.74
N SER A 35 -12.29 7.51 3.58
CA SER A 35 -13.66 8.00 3.44
C SER A 35 -14.69 7.17 4.22
N VAL A 36 -14.35 5.93 4.60
CA VAL A 36 -15.21 5.05 5.40
C VAL A 36 -15.07 5.37 6.89
N PRO A 37 -16.17 5.70 7.61
CA PRO A 37 -16.12 5.94 9.05
C PRO A 37 -15.56 4.75 9.84
N GLY A 38 -14.65 5.03 10.78
CA GLY A 38 -13.95 3.99 11.56
C GLY A 38 -12.85 3.25 10.79
N SER A 39 -12.40 3.77 9.65
CA SER A 39 -11.27 3.22 8.90
C SER A 39 -9.97 3.12 9.70
N SER A 40 -9.82 3.92 10.76
CA SER A 40 -8.72 3.82 11.73
C SER A 40 -8.57 2.45 12.39
N ASP A 41 -9.64 1.64 12.43
CA ASP A 41 -9.61 0.29 13.03
C ASP A 41 -8.75 -0.69 12.21
N TYR A 42 -8.58 -0.44 10.91
CA TYR A 42 -7.91 -1.37 9.99
C TYR A 42 -6.88 -0.72 9.07
N PHE A 43 -6.92 0.60 8.83
CA PHE A 43 -6.00 1.26 7.91
C PHE A 43 -4.93 2.05 8.69
N LEU A 44 -3.69 1.58 8.64
CA LEU A 44 -2.63 2.08 9.53
C LEU A 44 -1.72 3.12 8.87
N ALA A 45 -1.41 2.96 7.59
CA ALA A 45 -0.45 3.82 6.89
C ALA A 45 -0.66 3.78 5.37
N SER A 46 -0.29 4.86 4.68
CA SER A 46 -0.10 4.87 3.24
C SER A 46 1.16 5.66 2.88
N PHE A 47 1.88 5.16 1.88
CA PHE A 47 3.11 5.73 1.36
C PHE A 47 2.88 6.09 -0.11
N VAL A 48 2.94 7.38 -0.45
CA VAL A 48 2.94 7.81 -1.85
C VAL A 48 4.40 7.87 -2.33
N THR A 49 4.82 6.88 -3.11
CA THR A 49 6.21 6.69 -3.56
C THR A 49 6.31 6.83 -5.08
N TYR A 50 6.03 8.03 -5.58
CA TYR A 50 5.97 8.30 -7.03
C TYR A 50 7.32 8.11 -7.72
N SER A 51 8.42 8.61 -7.13
CA SER A 51 9.76 8.44 -7.67
C SER A 51 10.37 7.08 -7.31
N ASN A 52 11.31 6.61 -8.12
CA ASN A 52 12.09 5.40 -7.81
C ASN A 52 12.81 5.53 -6.46
N GLN A 53 13.43 6.68 -6.20
CA GLN A 53 14.11 6.92 -4.93
C GLN A 53 13.15 6.82 -3.73
N ALA A 54 11.92 7.34 -3.85
CA ALA A 54 10.94 7.20 -2.77
C ALA A 54 10.54 5.74 -2.51
N LYS A 55 10.49 4.89 -3.56
CA LYS A 55 10.26 3.44 -3.42
C LYS A 55 11.39 2.78 -2.63
N VAL A 56 12.63 3.15 -2.91
CA VAL A 56 13.82 2.66 -2.18
C VAL A 56 13.79 3.15 -0.73
N ASP A 57 13.71 4.45 -0.50
CA ASP A 57 13.87 5.05 0.82
C ASP A 57 12.75 4.67 1.80
N ALA A 58 11.49 4.72 1.34
CA ALA A 58 10.34 4.50 2.22
C ALA A 58 9.97 3.03 2.38
N LEU A 59 10.17 2.21 1.34
CA LEU A 59 9.66 0.84 1.28
C LEU A 59 10.77 -0.22 1.22
N GLY A 60 12.02 0.19 0.96
CA GLY A 60 13.14 -0.73 0.81
C GLY A 60 13.04 -1.58 -0.46
N VAL A 61 12.49 -1.02 -1.55
CA VAL A 61 12.59 -1.64 -2.88
C VAL A 61 14.06 -1.67 -3.28
N HIS A 62 14.55 -2.79 -3.78
CA HIS A 62 15.94 -2.92 -4.19
C HIS A 62 16.18 -2.19 -5.52
N ASP A 63 17.28 -1.46 -5.61
CA ASP A 63 17.71 -0.81 -6.87
C ASP A 63 17.85 -1.80 -8.03
N SER A 64 18.26 -3.04 -7.73
CA SER A 64 18.39 -4.10 -8.73
C SER A 64 17.05 -4.49 -9.38
N VAL A 65 15.94 -4.45 -8.63
CA VAL A 65 14.60 -4.70 -9.17
C VAL A 65 14.20 -3.58 -10.12
N LEU A 66 14.41 -2.33 -9.70
CA LEU A 66 14.11 -1.16 -10.53
C LEU A 66 14.96 -1.12 -11.81
N ALA A 67 16.23 -1.49 -11.72
CA ALA A 67 17.13 -1.54 -12.87
C ALA A 67 16.78 -2.68 -13.86
N SER A 68 16.36 -3.83 -13.36
CA SER A 68 16.15 -5.03 -14.20
C SER A 68 14.72 -5.13 -14.75
N HIS A 69 13.71 -4.73 -13.97
CA HIS A 69 12.30 -4.91 -14.29
C HIS A 69 11.56 -3.57 -14.49
N GLY A 70 12.15 -2.46 -14.04
CA GLY A 70 11.49 -1.15 -14.06
C GLY A 70 10.44 -0.99 -12.94
N ALA A 71 9.94 0.24 -12.81
CA ALA A 71 8.95 0.60 -11.78
C ALA A 71 7.55 0.04 -12.05
N VAL A 72 7.21 -0.25 -13.32
CA VAL A 72 5.91 -0.83 -13.70
C VAL A 72 6.12 -2.32 -13.97
N SER A 73 6.23 -3.09 -12.89
CA SER A 73 6.53 -4.51 -12.93
C SER A 73 5.91 -5.25 -11.74
N ALA A 74 5.69 -6.55 -11.89
CA ALA A 74 5.16 -7.39 -10.81
C ALA A 74 6.16 -7.48 -9.64
N GLU A 75 7.45 -7.46 -9.95
CA GLU A 75 8.55 -7.49 -8.99
C GLU A 75 8.59 -6.22 -8.15
N CYS A 76 8.50 -5.05 -8.79
CA CYS A 76 8.43 -3.77 -8.08
C CYS A 76 7.16 -3.68 -7.22
N ALA A 77 6.02 -4.13 -7.75
CA ALA A 77 4.77 -4.18 -6.99
C ALA A 77 4.92 -5.09 -5.75
N ALA A 78 5.45 -6.30 -5.91
CA ALA A 78 5.65 -7.22 -4.79
C ALA A 78 6.55 -6.62 -3.70
N GLU A 79 7.66 -6.00 -4.06
CA GLU A 79 8.56 -5.36 -3.09
C GLU A 79 7.93 -4.14 -2.42
N MET A 80 7.20 -3.31 -3.16
CA MET A 80 6.46 -2.17 -2.59
C MET A 80 5.39 -2.64 -1.59
N ALA A 81 4.63 -3.68 -1.91
CA ALA A 81 3.62 -4.23 -1.00
C ALA A 81 4.26 -4.80 0.28
N LEU A 82 5.35 -5.56 0.15
CA LEU A 82 6.10 -6.08 1.30
C LEU A 82 6.70 -4.94 2.15
N GLY A 83 7.22 -3.91 1.49
CA GLY A 83 7.73 -2.70 2.14
C GLY A 83 6.65 -1.95 2.91
N ALA A 84 5.49 -1.72 2.30
CA ALA A 84 4.36 -1.04 2.93
C ALA A 84 3.87 -1.79 4.17
N ARG A 85 3.76 -3.13 4.07
CA ARG A 85 3.41 -4.00 5.21
C ARG A 85 4.36 -3.80 6.38
N ARG A 86 5.68 -3.87 6.13
CA ARG A 86 6.71 -3.72 7.16
C ARG A 86 6.73 -2.32 7.75
N ALA A 87 6.81 -1.29 6.91
CA ALA A 87 6.92 0.11 7.33
C ALA A 87 5.66 0.59 8.07
N GLY A 88 4.47 0.19 7.59
CA GLY A 88 3.18 0.48 8.21
C GLY A 88 2.81 -0.40 9.39
N ARG A 89 3.63 -1.44 9.71
CA ARG A 89 3.36 -2.45 10.75
C ARG A 89 1.96 -3.06 10.65
N ALA A 90 1.52 -3.34 9.42
CA ALA A 90 0.20 -3.89 9.13
C ALA A 90 0.27 -5.41 8.86
N ASP A 91 -0.87 -6.09 8.97
CA ASP A 91 -0.99 -7.49 8.56
C ASP A 91 -0.82 -7.65 7.05
N ILE A 92 -1.39 -6.72 6.28
CA ILE A 92 -1.43 -6.73 4.82
C ILE A 92 -0.75 -5.48 4.29
N GLY A 93 0.08 -5.66 3.25
CA GLY A 93 0.56 -4.57 2.42
C GLY A 93 -0.03 -4.69 1.03
N LEU A 94 -0.49 -3.58 0.46
CA LEU A 94 -0.98 -3.51 -0.91
C LEU A 94 -0.25 -2.39 -1.64
N SER A 95 0.11 -2.61 -2.90
CA SER A 95 0.78 -1.60 -3.70
C SER A 95 0.16 -1.42 -5.08
N ILE A 96 0.34 -0.22 -5.65
CA ILE A 96 0.04 0.10 -7.05
C ILE A 96 1.25 0.85 -7.64
N THR A 97 1.82 0.33 -8.72
CA THR A 97 2.99 0.91 -9.39
C THR A 97 2.92 0.83 -10.90
#